data_AF-A0A7S4CKE3-F1
#
_entry.id   AF-A0A7S4CKE3-F1
#
_cell.length_a   1.000
_cell.length_b   1.000
_cell.length_c   1.000
_cell.angle_alpha   90.00
_cell.angle_beta   90.00
_cell.angle_gamma   90.00
#
_symmetry.space_group_name_H-M   'P 1'
#
loop_
_entity.id
_entity.type
_entity.pdbx_description
1 polymer ?
#
loop_
_entity_poly.entity_id
_entity_poly.type
_entity_poly.pdbx_seq_one_letter_code
_entity_poly.pdbx_strand_id
1 'polypeptide(L)'
;VNAYVPNSGVGTFSSSDGKSEGLERLEYRLQVWEPAMRAYLQQLRTQKPVIYCGDLNVSHTDLDIHSPKTNQKSAGFTPQEREAFGQLLADGWIDAWRTLNPNVRGVYTYWGYRTNGRATNKGWRLDYFLLCEELKDALKDVQVRGTVGGSDHCPLACTLELQGLHGLGKGE
;
A
#
# COMPACT_ATOMS: atom_id res chain seq x y z
N VAL A 1 5.43 8.45 -8.77
CA VAL A 1 6.22 8.46 -7.52
C VAL A 1 6.35 7.03 -7.04
N ASN A 2 7.58 6.53 -6.90
CA ASN A 2 7.84 5.24 -6.25
C ASN A 2 8.32 5.53 -4.83
N ALA A 3 7.72 4.93 -3.80
CA ALA A 3 8.14 5.15 -2.42
C ALA A 3 8.17 3.86 -1.60
N TYR A 4 8.91 3.94 -0.51
CA TYR A 4 8.83 3.03 0.62
C TYR A 4 8.20 3.80 1.78
N VAL A 5 7.00 3.40 2.21
CA VAL A 5 6.35 3.99 3.39
C VAL A 5 7.00 3.40 4.64
N PRO A 6 7.43 4.21 5.61
CA PRO A 6 8.01 3.73 6.85
C PRO A 6 7.09 2.74 7.55
N ASN A 7 7.56 1.51 7.70
CA ASN A 7 6.93 0.53 8.57
C ASN A 7 6.88 1.07 10.02
N SER A 8 5.74 0.91 10.68
CA SER A 8 5.52 1.35 12.07
C SER A 8 6.39 0.60 13.09
N GLY A 9 7.03 -0.49 12.68
CA GLY A 9 7.98 -1.26 13.47
C GLY A 9 7.32 -2.13 14.53
N VAL A 10 8.11 -3.02 15.12
CA VAL A 10 7.75 -3.74 16.34
C VAL A 10 8.80 -3.39 17.37
N GLY A 11 8.39 -2.70 18.43
CA GLY A 11 9.21 -2.31 19.54
C GLY A 11 8.89 -3.04 20.82
N THR A 12 9.83 -3.03 21.74
CA THR A 12 9.62 -3.49 23.11
C THR A 12 9.53 -2.27 24.02
N PHE A 13 8.35 -1.98 24.56
CA PHE A 13 8.26 -1.08 25.71
C PHE A 13 8.07 -1.93 26.98
N SER A 14 8.84 -1.61 28.01
CA SER A 14 8.66 -2.17 29.35
C SER A 14 7.42 -1.53 29.96
N SER A 15 6.26 -2.17 29.82
CA SER A 15 5.15 -1.94 30.75
C SER A 15 5.53 -2.53 32.11
N SER A 16 5.02 -1.93 33.20
CA SER A 16 5.13 -2.44 34.58
C SER A 16 4.68 -3.90 34.74
N ASP A 17 3.97 -4.44 33.75
CA ASP A 17 3.28 -5.72 33.80
C ASP A 17 3.97 -6.78 32.92
N GLY A 18 5.13 -6.45 32.32
CA GLY A 18 5.97 -7.39 31.57
C GLY A 18 5.57 -7.55 30.10
N LYS A 19 6.28 -6.82 29.22
CA LYS A 19 6.25 -6.87 27.74
C LYS A 19 4.91 -6.53 27.07
N SER A 20 4.76 -5.26 26.67
CA SER A 20 3.87 -4.88 25.57
C SER A 20 4.71 -4.62 24.31
N GLU A 21 4.43 -5.35 23.23
CA GLU A 21 4.91 -4.97 21.90
C GLU A 21 4.23 -3.66 21.48
N GLY A 22 5.02 -2.61 21.23
CA GLY A 22 4.51 -1.31 20.79
C GLY A 22 4.95 -0.98 19.36
N LEU A 23 4.20 -0.12 18.68
CA LEU A 23 4.52 0.31 17.32
C LEU A 23 5.35 1.60 17.38
N GLU A 24 6.68 1.46 17.46
CA GLU A 24 7.62 2.56 17.78
C GLU A 24 7.52 3.77 16.84
N ARG A 25 7.15 3.53 15.59
CA ARG A 25 7.14 4.55 14.53
C ARG A 25 5.74 4.88 14.02
N LEU A 26 4.69 4.33 14.64
CA LEU A 26 3.31 4.59 14.21
C LEU A 26 2.99 6.10 14.28
N GLU A 27 3.42 6.78 15.34
CA GLU A 27 3.21 8.22 15.48
C GLU A 27 3.91 9.00 14.36
N TYR A 28 5.18 8.71 14.10
CA TYR A 28 5.91 9.34 13.00
C TYR A 28 5.23 9.08 11.65
N ARG A 29 4.81 7.83 11.40
CA ARG A 29 4.08 7.48 10.19
C ARG A 29 2.83 8.36 10.04
N LEU A 30 1.95 8.38 11.03
CA LEU A 30 0.64 9.03 10.93
C LEU A 30 0.70 10.56 11.01
N GLN A 31 1.60 11.12 11.82
CA GLN A 31 1.64 12.56 12.10
C GLN A 31 2.60 13.32 11.20
N VAL A 32 3.61 12.65 10.66
CA VAL A 32 4.65 13.29 9.83
C VAL A 32 4.62 12.77 8.41
N TRP A 33 4.73 11.45 8.23
CA TRP A 33 4.92 10.88 6.91
C TRP A 33 3.64 10.96 6.05
N GLU A 34 2.51 10.46 6.55
CA GLU A 34 1.25 10.38 5.79
C GLU A 34 0.77 11.77 5.34
N PRO A 35 0.72 12.81 6.21
CA PRO A 35 0.32 14.15 5.80
C PRO A 35 1.29 14.78 4.79
N ALA A 36 2.59 14.61 4.99
CA ALA A 36 3.61 15.18 4.09
C ALA A 36 3.54 14.56 2.70
N MET A 37 3.42 13.22 2.61
CA MET A 37 3.30 12.55 1.32
C MET A 37 1.99 12.91 0.62
N ARG A 38 0.87 12.93 1.35
CA ARG A 38 -0.43 13.28 0.78
C ARG A 38 -0.43 14.68 0.19
N ALA A 39 0.14 15.66 0.89
CA ALA A 39 0.31 17.03 0.39
C ALA A 39 1.22 17.07 -0.86
N TYR A 40 2.35 16.35 -0.83
CA TYR A 40 3.26 16.26 -1.97
C TYR A 40 2.60 15.66 -3.22
N LEU A 41 1.84 14.58 -3.05
CA LEU A 41 1.11 13.92 -4.13
C LEU A 41 0.04 14.83 -4.73
N GLN A 42 -0.70 15.56 -3.90
CA GLN A 42 -1.68 16.57 -4.37
C GLN A 42 -0.98 17.67 -5.17
N GLN A 43 0.14 18.20 -4.68
CA GLN A 43 0.92 19.22 -5.40
C GLN A 43 1.45 18.70 -6.75
N LEU A 44 1.88 17.45 -6.85
CA LEU A 44 2.29 16.88 -8.13
C LEU A 44 1.11 16.72 -9.09
N ARG A 45 -0.06 16.33 -8.57
CA ARG A 45 -1.28 16.11 -9.36
C ARG A 45 -1.79 17.39 -10.03
N THR A 46 -1.51 18.57 -9.47
CA THR A 46 -1.87 19.84 -10.12
C THR A 46 -1.09 20.09 -11.42
N GLN A 47 0.04 19.44 -11.62
CA GLN A 47 0.89 19.62 -12.81
C GLN A 47 0.61 18.56 -13.88
N LYS A 48 0.36 17.32 -13.47
CA LYS A 48 0.03 16.20 -14.37
C LYS A 48 -0.55 15.03 -13.58
N PRO A 49 -1.26 14.09 -14.22
CA PRO A 49 -1.71 12.86 -13.58
C PRO A 49 -0.55 12.08 -12.94
N VAL A 50 -0.80 11.51 -11.76
CA VAL A 50 0.22 10.86 -10.92
C VAL A 50 -0.13 9.39 -10.68
N ILE A 51 0.91 8.57 -10.79
CA ILE A 51 0.92 7.19 -10.30
C ILE A 51 1.76 7.19 -9.03
N TYR A 52 1.22 6.69 -7.92
CA TYR A 52 1.92 6.46 -6.68
C TYR A 52 2.09 4.95 -6.44
N CYS A 53 3.31 4.45 -6.38
CA CYS A 53 3.57 3.02 -6.26
C CYS A 53 4.70 2.68 -5.29
N GLY A 54 4.83 1.39 -4.99
CA GLY A 54 5.87 0.82 -4.13
C GLY A 54 5.29 0.09 -2.92
N ASP A 55 6.14 -0.18 -1.93
CA ASP A 55 5.76 -0.77 -0.65
C ASP A 55 5.15 0.31 0.25
N LEU A 56 3.83 0.26 0.41
CA LEU A 56 3.07 1.20 1.21
C LEU A 56 2.91 0.75 2.67
N ASN A 57 3.50 -0.40 3.02
CA ASN A 57 3.50 -0.97 4.36
C ASN A 57 2.11 -0.99 5.02
N VAL A 58 1.05 -1.22 4.24
CA VAL A 58 -0.31 -1.37 4.75
C VAL A 58 -1.10 -2.36 3.91
N SER A 59 -1.85 -3.25 4.56
CA SER A 59 -2.92 -4.04 3.94
C SER A 59 -4.25 -3.36 4.25
N HIS A 60 -4.89 -2.78 3.24
CA HIS A 60 -6.04 -1.88 3.47
C HIS A 60 -7.26 -2.60 4.08
N THR A 61 -7.59 -3.78 3.57
CA THR A 61 -8.80 -4.53 3.95
C THR A 61 -8.46 -5.94 4.42
N ASP A 62 -9.44 -6.61 5.03
CA ASP A 62 -9.30 -8.01 5.43
C ASP A 62 -9.00 -8.96 4.26
N LEU A 63 -9.30 -8.56 3.01
CA LEU A 63 -8.97 -9.32 1.79
C LEU A 63 -7.48 -9.26 1.44
N ASP A 64 -6.76 -8.26 1.96
CA ASP A 64 -5.37 -7.95 1.64
C ASP A 64 -4.36 -8.72 2.50
N ILE A 65 -4.82 -9.50 3.47
CA ILE A 65 -3.98 -10.24 4.40
C ILE A 65 -4.53 -11.65 4.65
N HIS A 66 -3.65 -12.62 4.88
CA HIS A 66 -4.06 -13.98 5.21
C HIS A 66 -4.88 -14.06 6.53
N SER A 67 -4.34 -13.54 7.64
CA SER A 67 -4.92 -13.68 8.98
C SER A 67 -5.34 -12.32 9.59
N PRO A 68 -6.40 -11.66 9.09
CA PRO A 68 -6.77 -10.30 9.54
C PRO A 68 -7.10 -10.24 11.03
N LYS A 69 -7.83 -11.23 11.56
CA LYS A 69 -8.28 -11.24 12.97
C LYS A 69 -7.13 -11.19 13.98
N THR A 70 -6.01 -11.84 13.69
CA THR A 70 -4.88 -11.92 14.61
C THR A 70 -3.87 -10.78 14.43
N ASN A 71 -3.96 -10.00 13.34
CA ASN A 71 -2.99 -8.97 12.98
C ASN A 71 -3.51 -7.54 13.15
N GLN A 72 -4.69 -7.32 13.73
CA GLN A 72 -5.28 -5.98 13.91
C GLN A 72 -4.40 -5.00 14.72
N LYS A 73 -3.40 -5.51 15.46
CA LYS A 73 -2.46 -4.70 16.24
C LYS A 73 -1.04 -4.72 15.67
N SER A 74 -0.84 -5.36 14.52
CA SER A 74 0.46 -5.51 13.88
C SER A 74 0.71 -4.34 12.92
N ALA A 75 1.97 -3.91 12.84
CA ALA A 75 2.39 -2.91 11.84
C ALA A 75 1.97 -3.34 10.44
N GLY A 76 1.38 -2.42 9.69
CA GLY A 76 0.81 -2.64 8.37
C GLY A 76 -0.61 -3.18 8.35
N PHE A 77 -1.26 -3.40 9.50
CA PHE A 77 -2.68 -3.74 9.56
C PHE A 77 -3.42 -3.11 10.74
N THR A 78 -2.86 -2.07 11.35
CA THR A 78 -3.58 -1.32 12.39
C THR A 78 -4.76 -0.56 11.82
N PRO A 79 -5.83 -0.30 12.62
CA PRO A 79 -6.93 0.56 12.21
C PRO A 79 -6.46 1.93 11.69
N GLN A 80 -5.45 2.52 12.33
CA GLN A 80 -4.95 3.84 12.00
C GLN A 80 -4.22 3.89 10.66
N GLU A 81 -3.37 2.89 10.36
CA GLU A 81 -2.69 2.80 9.05
C GLU A 81 -3.70 2.57 7.93
N ARG A 82 -4.72 1.74 8.19
CA ARG A 82 -5.80 1.46 7.24
C ARG A 82 -6.69 2.67 7.01
N GLU A 83 -6.99 3.42 8.06
CA GLU A 83 -7.73 4.68 7.97
C GLU A 83 -6.96 5.73 7.16
N ALA A 84 -5.66 5.91 7.42
CA ALA A 84 -4.81 6.82 6.65
C ALA A 84 -4.78 6.44 5.16
N PHE A 85 -4.67 5.15 4.84
CA PHE A 85 -4.79 4.68 3.46
C PHE A 85 -6.17 4.94 2.86
N GLY A 86 -7.24 4.72 3.63
CA GLY A 86 -8.61 5.03 3.21
C GLY A 86 -8.83 6.52 2.92
N GLN A 87 -8.23 7.42 3.71
CA GLN A 87 -8.24 8.86 3.44
C GLN A 87 -7.51 9.21 2.14
N LEU A 88 -6.39 8.54 1.85
CA LEU A 88 -5.71 8.71 0.57
C LEU A 88 -6.60 8.29 -0.60
N LEU A 89 -7.34 7.18 -0.50
CA LEU A 89 -8.28 6.79 -1.55
C LEU A 89 -9.44 7.79 -1.69
N ALA A 90 -9.96 8.31 -0.58
CA ALA A 90 -11.03 9.31 -0.57
C ALA A 90 -10.63 10.63 -1.25
N ASP A 91 -9.33 10.93 -1.35
CA ASP A 91 -8.78 12.08 -2.09
C ASP A 91 -8.75 11.87 -3.63
N GLY A 92 -9.45 10.86 -4.14
CA GLY A 92 -9.52 10.57 -5.57
C GLY A 92 -8.31 9.79 -6.08
N TRP A 93 -7.82 8.87 -5.26
CA TRP A 93 -6.85 7.85 -5.66
C TRP A 93 -7.54 6.49 -5.73
N ILE A 94 -7.19 5.69 -6.73
CA ILE A 94 -7.70 4.32 -6.90
C ILE A 94 -6.59 3.32 -6.70
N ASP A 95 -6.90 2.24 -5.98
CA ASP A 95 -6.07 1.04 -5.95
C ASP A 95 -6.27 0.28 -7.27
N ALA A 96 -5.25 0.30 -8.14
CA ALA A 96 -5.35 -0.29 -9.47
C ALA A 96 -5.64 -1.79 -9.42
N TRP A 97 -5.00 -2.54 -8.52
CA TRP A 97 -5.21 -3.99 -8.44
C TRP A 97 -6.64 -4.29 -7.96
N ARG A 98 -7.10 -3.56 -6.93
CA ARG A 98 -8.44 -3.76 -6.36
C ARG A 98 -9.55 -3.28 -7.30
N THR A 99 -9.30 -2.28 -8.14
CA THR A 99 -10.23 -1.83 -9.19
C THR A 99 -10.55 -2.96 -10.17
N LEU A 100 -9.54 -3.74 -10.57
CA LEU A 100 -9.73 -4.88 -11.47
C LEU A 100 -10.18 -6.16 -10.72
N ASN A 101 -9.89 -6.26 -9.42
CA ASN A 101 -10.08 -7.48 -8.62
C ASN A 101 -10.79 -7.19 -7.27
N PRO A 102 -12.03 -6.64 -7.28
CA PRO A 102 -12.66 -6.07 -6.09
C PRO A 102 -12.84 -7.06 -4.93
N ASN A 103 -13.12 -8.32 -5.24
CA ASN A 103 -13.46 -9.33 -4.23
C ASN A 103 -12.42 -10.47 -4.11
N VAL A 104 -11.28 -10.35 -4.79
CA VAL A 104 -10.26 -11.41 -4.80
C VAL A 104 -9.48 -11.43 -3.49
N ARG A 105 -9.31 -12.62 -2.92
CA ARG A 105 -8.49 -12.91 -1.73
C ARG A 105 -7.34 -13.84 -2.11
N GLY A 106 -6.27 -13.83 -1.32
CA GLY A 106 -5.17 -14.81 -1.47
C GLY A 106 -4.06 -14.38 -2.43
N VAL A 107 -4.14 -13.16 -2.96
CA VAL A 107 -3.10 -12.55 -3.80
C VAL A 107 -2.35 -11.54 -2.94
N TYR A 108 -1.09 -11.87 -2.66
CA TYR A 108 -0.23 -11.13 -1.74
C TYR A 108 1.06 -10.72 -2.42
N THR A 109 1.77 -9.79 -1.80
CA THR A 109 3.00 -9.21 -2.36
C THR A 109 4.16 -9.34 -1.41
N TYR A 110 3.91 -9.60 -0.14
CA TYR A 110 4.87 -9.82 0.93
C TYR A 110 4.59 -11.13 1.68
N TRP A 111 5.66 -11.85 2.03
CA TRP A 111 5.62 -13.00 2.92
C TRP A 111 6.83 -13.03 3.83
N GLY A 112 6.59 -13.02 5.15
CA GLY A 112 7.68 -13.05 6.12
C GLY A 112 8.55 -14.31 6.02
N TYR A 113 9.87 -14.13 5.95
CA TYR A 113 10.82 -15.24 5.91
C TYR A 113 10.77 -16.13 7.16
N ARG A 114 10.62 -15.52 8.35
CA ARG A 114 10.64 -16.23 9.64
C ARG A 114 9.54 -17.28 9.77
N THR A 115 8.42 -17.09 9.09
CA THR A 115 7.26 -17.99 9.13
C THR A 115 7.19 -18.94 7.94
N ASN A 116 8.18 -18.90 7.04
CA ASN A 116 8.12 -19.52 5.72
C ASN A 116 6.80 -19.18 5.01
N GLY A 117 6.39 -17.91 5.09
CA GLY A 117 5.05 -17.48 4.71
C GLY A 117 4.72 -17.79 3.25
N ARG A 118 5.71 -17.67 2.35
CA ARG A 118 5.52 -17.87 0.91
C ARG A 118 5.11 -19.30 0.57
N ALA A 119 5.72 -20.31 1.20
CA ALA A 119 5.40 -21.71 0.96
C ALA A 119 3.95 -22.09 1.34
N THR A 120 3.36 -21.36 2.29
CA THR A 120 1.99 -21.62 2.79
C THR A 120 0.99 -20.52 2.39
N ASN A 121 1.41 -19.60 1.52
CA ASN A 121 0.70 -18.39 1.13
C ASN A 121 0.14 -17.56 2.32
N LYS A 122 0.85 -17.54 3.45
CA LYS A 122 0.54 -16.67 4.60
C LYS A 122 1.14 -15.29 4.36
N GLY A 123 0.52 -14.55 3.43
CA GLY A 123 1.03 -13.28 2.92
C GLY A 123 0.17 -12.06 3.25
N TRP A 124 0.68 -10.92 2.83
CA TRP A 124 0.11 -9.59 2.94
C TRP A 124 0.27 -8.88 1.58
N ARG A 125 -0.71 -8.09 1.18
CA ARG A 125 -0.58 -7.17 0.05
C ARG A 125 -0.19 -5.82 0.62
N LEU A 126 1.09 -5.48 0.45
CA LEU A 126 1.71 -4.25 0.95
C LEU A 126 2.18 -3.34 -0.18
N ASP A 127 2.29 -3.88 -1.39
CA ASP A 127 2.80 -3.19 -2.57
C ASP A 127 1.63 -2.80 -3.49
N TYR A 128 1.66 -1.56 -3.99
CA TYR A 128 0.54 -0.97 -4.71
C TYR A 128 0.98 -0.22 -5.97
N PHE A 129 0.02 -0.11 -6.89
CA PHE A 129 -0.09 1.02 -7.81
C PHE A 129 -1.38 1.76 -7.46
N LEU A 130 -1.24 2.95 -6.88
CA LEU A 130 -2.32 3.91 -6.70
C LEU A 130 -2.31 4.89 -7.88
N LEU A 131 -3.43 5.04 -8.56
CA LEU A 131 -3.57 5.97 -9.68
C LEU A 131 -4.45 7.12 -9.22
N CYS A 132 -4.17 8.35 -9.64
CA CYS A 132 -5.19 9.39 -9.55
C CYS A 132 -6.38 9.03 -10.46
N GLU A 133 -7.60 9.43 -10.09
CA GLU A 133 -8.84 9.02 -10.78
C GLU A 133 -8.82 9.31 -12.30
N GLU A 134 -8.09 10.34 -12.74
CA GLU A 134 -7.93 10.72 -14.16
C GLU A 134 -7.25 9.62 -15.00
N LEU A 135 -6.53 8.69 -14.37
CA LEU A 135 -5.85 7.57 -15.03
C LEU A 135 -6.67 6.28 -15.00
N LYS A 136 -7.87 6.28 -14.43
CA LYS A 136 -8.71 5.09 -14.27
C LYS A 136 -9.02 4.41 -15.60
N ASP A 137 -9.43 5.18 -16.60
CA ASP A 137 -9.82 4.63 -17.91
C ASP A 137 -8.60 4.13 -18.72
N ALA A 138 -7.40 4.58 -18.35
CA ALA A 138 -6.15 4.08 -18.91
C ALA A 138 -5.72 2.74 -18.31
N LEU A 139 -6.28 2.32 -17.17
CA LEU A 139 -5.90 1.08 -16.49
C LEU A 139 -6.33 -0.16 -17.29
N LYS A 140 -5.35 -1.01 -17.66
CA LYS A 140 -5.61 -2.24 -18.42
C LYS A 140 -5.36 -3.51 -17.62
N ASP A 141 -4.24 -3.57 -16.91
CA ASP A 141 -3.84 -4.78 -16.17
C ASP A 141 -2.97 -4.45 -14.97
N VAL A 142 -3.07 -5.28 -13.93
CA VAL A 142 -2.13 -5.31 -12.80
C VAL A 142 -1.78 -6.75 -12.44
N GLN A 143 -0.51 -7.10 -12.60
CA GLN A 143 0.02 -8.43 -12.34
C GLN A 143 0.79 -8.47 -11.03
N VAL A 144 0.45 -9.44 -10.19
CA VAL A 144 1.22 -9.77 -8.97
C VAL A 144 2.08 -10.99 -9.27
N ARG A 145 3.41 -10.82 -9.29
CA ARG A 145 4.34 -11.86 -9.76
C ARG A 145 4.85 -12.73 -8.60
N GLY A 146 3.93 -13.34 -7.85
CA GLY A 146 4.22 -14.09 -6.61
C GLY A 146 5.24 -15.24 -6.73
N THR A 147 5.45 -15.76 -7.94
CA THR A 147 6.45 -16.82 -8.22
C THR A 147 7.88 -16.29 -8.35
N VAL A 148 8.06 -14.98 -8.55
CA VAL A 148 9.38 -14.35 -8.63
C VAL A 148 9.96 -14.20 -7.22
N GLY A 149 11.04 -14.94 -6.94
CA GLY A 149 11.77 -14.93 -5.66
C GLY A 149 12.88 -13.87 -5.59
N GLY A 150 13.71 -13.95 -4.54
CA GLY A 150 14.86 -13.05 -4.31
C GLY A 150 14.63 -11.95 -3.28
N SER A 151 13.37 -11.72 -2.88
CA SER A 151 12.95 -10.86 -1.79
C SER A 151 11.77 -11.52 -1.06
N ASP A 152 11.50 -11.10 0.18
CA ASP A 152 10.26 -11.38 0.90
C ASP A 152 9.06 -10.75 0.18
N HIS A 153 9.29 -9.70 -0.61
CA HIS A 153 8.33 -9.15 -1.54
C HIS A 153 8.39 -9.82 -2.93
N CYS A 154 7.34 -9.65 -3.74
CA CYS A 154 7.34 -9.98 -5.15
C CYS A 154 6.99 -8.74 -6.00
N PRO A 155 7.47 -8.66 -7.26
CA PRO A 155 7.17 -7.53 -8.12
C PRO A 155 5.68 -7.40 -8.49
N LEU A 156 5.22 -6.15 -8.62
CA LEU A 156 3.99 -5.81 -9.34
C LEU A 156 4.33 -5.22 -10.71
N ALA A 157 3.49 -5.49 -11.69
CA ALA A 157 3.50 -4.80 -12.96
C ALA A 157 2.12 -4.19 -13.22
N CYS A 158 2.08 -2.92 -13.64
CA CYS A 158 0.85 -2.23 -14.02
C CYS A 158 0.96 -1.81 -15.49
N THR A 159 -0.08 -2.08 -16.27
CA THR A 159 -0.17 -1.69 -17.67
C THR A 159 -1.24 -0.62 -17.83
N LEU A 160 -0.83 0.51 -18.38
CA LEU A 160 -1.72 1.61 -18.77
C LEU A 160 -1.68 1.79 -20.27
N GLU A 161 -2.84 2.07 -20.86
CA GLU A 161 -2.98 2.48 -22.26
C GLU A 161 -3.28 3.97 -22.32
N LEU A 162 -2.28 4.75 -22.69
CA LEU A 162 -2.35 6.20 -22.74
C LEU A 162 -2.88 6.67 -24.10
N GLN A 163 -4.12 6.32 -24.46
CA GLN A 163 -4.79 6.90 -25.63
C GLN A 163 -5.49 8.20 -25.24
N GLY A 164 -5.32 9.27 -26.03
CA GLY A 164 -6.09 10.51 -25.84
C GLY A 164 -5.65 11.45 -24.71
N LEU A 165 -4.54 11.21 -24.01
CA LEU A 165 -3.98 12.15 -23.01
C LEU A 165 -3.26 13.37 -23.64
N HIS A 166 -3.57 13.70 -24.89
CA HIS A 166 -3.13 14.95 -25.53
C HIS A 166 -3.91 16.12 -24.90
N GLY A 167 -3.41 16.68 -23.80
CA GLY A 167 -3.98 17.90 -23.21
C GLY A 167 -3.79 18.10 -21.71
N LEU A 168 -3.43 17.07 -20.94
CA LEU A 168 -3.34 17.15 -19.47
C LEU A 168 -2.05 17.83 -18.94
N GLY A 169 -1.41 18.67 -19.76
CA GLY A 169 -0.14 19.32 -19.44
C GLY A 169 -0.02 20.73 -20.03
N LYS A 170 -1.14 21.45 -20.20
CA LYS A 170 -1.11 22.89 -20.48
C LYS A 170 -1.89 23.63 -19.39
N GLY A 171 -1.27 23.76 -18.22
CA GLY A 171 -1.49 24.93 -17.37
C GLY A 171 -0.61 26.06 -17.92
N GLU A 172 -1.16 27.28 -17.94
CA GLU A 172 -0.57 28.53 -18.42
C GLU A 172 0.85 28.81 -17.91
#